data_AF-A0A7W6CMI5-F1
#
_entry.id   AF-A0A7W6CMI5-F1
#
_cell.length_a   1.000
_cell.length_b   1.000
_cell.length_c   1.000
_cell.angle_alpha   90.00
_cell.angle_beta   90.00
_cell.angle_gamma   90.00
#
_symmetry.space_group_name_H-M   'P 1'
#
loop_
_entity.id
_entity.type
_entity.pdbx_description
1 polymer ?
#
loop_
_entity_poly.entity_id
_entity_poly.type
_entity_poly.pdbx_seq_one_letter_code
_entity_poly.pdbx_strand_id
1 'polypeptide(L)'
;MTNPYEILGVRRDASDDQIKSAYRRRAKTTHPDSGGDPNAFGRVQKAYELLLDPVRRKVFDDTGYDVELADPVDLQALIVIEKLVNELTLDEREPGSFDPLARMRDDLSEDMRKARFSKRELERHAARIEHHLERLEKRPSTDILGSMLRARVKAIASAISETEAKIKASERACEMLYDYAYEVDVSENEDGLLTEEEAAPTISAPRREDRPLWVVPATAQEG
;
A
#
# COMPACT_ATOMS: atom_id res chain seq x y z
N MET A 1 9.43 1.27 -0.16
CA MET A 1 9.57 1.25 -1.64
C MET A 1 10.82 0.51 -2.01
N THR A 2 10.81 -0.17 -3.15
CA THR A 2 11.91 -0.98 -3.65
C THR A 2 13.13 -0.11 -3.99
N ASN A 3 14.29 -0.42 -3.40
CA ASN A 3 15.53 0.34 -3.61
C ASN A 3 16.39 -0.29 -4.73
N PRO A 4 16.63 0.40 -5.87
CA PRO A 4 17.42 -0.11 -7.00
C PRO A 4 18.90 -0.29 -6.64
N TYR A 5 19.44 0.54 -5.75
CA TYR A 5 20.83 0.44 -5.30
C TYR A 5 21.05 -0.84 -4.50
N GLU A 6 20.11 -1.20 -3.62
CA GLU A 6 20.12 -2.46 -2.87
C GLU A 6 19.94 -3.67 -3.79
N ILE A 7 19.05 -3.59 -4.80
CA ILE A 7 18.86 -4.67 -5.79
C ILE A 7 20.16 -5.00 -6.52
N LEU A 8 20.92 -3.98 -6.93
CA LEU A 8 22.20 -4.16 -7.59
C LEU A 8 23.36 -4.40 -6.60
N GLY A 9 23.17 -4.11 -5.32
CA GLY A 9 24.20 -4.20 -4.29
C GLY A 9 25.29 -3.14 -4.45
N VAL A 10 24.89 -1.91 -4.79
CA VAL A 10 25.79 -0.75 -4.91
C VAL A 10 25.39 0.35 -3.93
N ARG A 11 26.32 1.28 -3.69
CA ARG A 11 26.01 2.51 -2.93
C ARG A 11 25.24 3.49 -3.79
N ARG A 12 24.55 4.43 -3.14
CA ARG A 12 23.79 5.51 -3.80
C ARG A 12 24.66 6.41 -4.68
N ASP A 13 25.91 6.61 -4.29
CA ASP A 13 26.90 7.41 -5.02
C ASP A 13 27.69 6.61 -6.08
N ALA A 14 27.24 5.40 -6.42
CA ALA A 14 27.92 4.58 -7.41
C ALA A 14 27.95 5.26 -8.79
N SER A 15 29.12 5.19 -9.43
CA SER A 15 29.34 5.57 -10.82
C SER A 15 28.68 4.59 -11.79
N ASP A 16 28.43 5.05 -13.02
CA ASP A 16 27.85 4.23 -14.09
C ASP A 16 28.63 2.93 -14.34
N ASP A 17 29.96 2.97 -14.22
CA ASP A 17 30.80 1.78 -14.40
C ASP A 17 30.62 0.77 -13.27
N GLN A 18 30.45 1.24 -12.03
CA GLN A 18 30.13 0.39 -10.89
C GLN A 18 28.74 -0.23 -11.04
N ILE A 19 27.75 0.55 -11.51
CA ILE A 19 26.38 0.09 -11.79
C ILE A 19 26.38 -0.99 -12.88
N LYS A 20 27.06 -0.75 -14.01
CA LYS A 20 27.21 -1.72 -15.11
C LYS A 20 27.89 -3.00 -14.65
N SER A 21 28.94 -2.88 -13.84
CA SER A 21 29.66 -4.03 -13.28
C SER A 21 28.78 -4.86 -12.34
N ALA A 22 28.03 -4.18 -11.46
CA ALA A 22 27.12 -4.83 -10.53
C ALA A 22 25.98 -5.54 -11.26
N TYR A 23 25.37 -4.89 -12.26
CA TYR A 23 24.33 -5.49 -13.11
C TYR A 23 24.82 -6.79 -13.76
N ARG A 24 26.00 -6.79 -14.40
CA ARG A 24 26.55 -8.00 -15.03
C ARG A 24 26.69 -9.17 -14.04
N ARG A 25 27.16 -8.90 -12.82
CA ARG A 25 27.28 -9.92 -11.77
C ARG A 25 25.91 -10.45 -11.36
N ARG A 26 24.95 -9.54 -11.10
CA ARG A 26 23.60 -9.89 -10.64
C ARG A 26 22.82 -10.64 -11.69
N ALA A 27 22.83 -10.15 -12.93
CA ALA A 27 22.20 -10.79 -14.09
C ALA A 27 22.65 -12.24 -14.25
N LYS A 28 23.96 -12.52 -14.14
CA LYS A 28 24.48 -13.90 -14.21
C LYS A 28 23.95 -14.80 -13.09
N THR A 29 23.74 -14.26 -11.88
CA THR A 29 23.24 -15.04 -10.74
C THR A 29 21.73 -15.23 -10.74
N THR A 30 20.98 -14.31 -11.36
CA THR A 30 19.51 -14.35 -11.37
C THR A 30 18.95 -14.93 -12.68
N HIS A 31 19.78 -15.19 -13.69
CA HIS A 31 19.31 -15.67 -14.98
C HIS A 31 18.59 -17.03 -14.88
N PRO A 32 17.41 -17.21 -15.50
CA PRO A 32 16.68 -18.48 -15.48
C PRO A 32 17.48 -19.67 -16.02
N ASP A 33 18.27 -19.47 -17.07
CA ASP A 33 19.14 -20.52 -17.64
C ASP A 33 20.19 -21.06 -16.67
N SER A 34 20.55 -20.28 -15.65
CA SER A 34 21.45 -20.70 -14.57
C SER A 34 20.70 -21.17 -13.31
N GLY A 35 19.39 -21.39 -13.41
CA GLY A 35 18.52 -21.79 -12.29
C GLY A 35 18.04 -20.64 -11.42
N GLY A 36 18.13 -19.39 -11.90
CA GLY A 36 17.65 -18.20 -11.20
C GLY A 36 16.14 -17.94 -11.38
N ASP A 37 15.60 -17.01 -10.60
CA ASP A 37 14.20 -16.59 -10.66
C ASP A 37 13.98 -15.51 -11.75
N PRO A 38 13.12 -15.75 -12.77
CA PRO A 38 12.78 -14.76 -13.78
C PRO A 38 12.32 -13.42 -13.20
N ASN A 39 11.59 -13.42 -12.07
CA ASN A 39 11.13 -12.19 -11.44
C ASN A 39 12.30 -11.42 -10.82
N ALA A 40 13.21 -12.12 -10.15
CA ALA A 40 14.43 -11.52 -9.62
C ALA A 40 15.31 -10.96 -10.73
N PHE A 41 15.42 -11.64 -11.86
CA PHE A 41 16.12 -11.14 -13.05
C PHE A 41 15.49 -9.85 -13.58
N GLY A 42 14.16 -9.83 -13.76
CA GLY A 42 13.43 -8.64 -14.18
C GLY A 42 13.62 -7.44 -13.25
N ARG A 43 13.63 -7.65 -11.92
CA ARG A 43 13.93 -6.58 -10.95
C ARG A 43 15.34 -6.03 -11.09
N VAL A 44 16.34 -6.90 -11.30
CA VAL A 44 17.73 -6.51 -11.54
C VAL A 44 17.86 -5.67 -12.82
N GLN A 45 17.16 -6.06 -13.88
CA GLN A 45 17.15 -5.32 -15.14
C GLN A 45 16.52 -3.93 -14.97
N LYS A 46 15.33 -3.84 -14.37
CA LYS A 46 14.66 -2.56 -14.10
C LYS A 46 15.48 -1.62 -13.21
N ALA A 47 16.11 -2.15 -12.16
CA ALA A 47 16.99 -1.37 -11.30
C ALA A 47 18.21 -0.81 -12.07
N TYR A 48 18.77 -1.60 -12.98
CA TYR A 48 19.86 -1.17 -13.85
C TYR A 48 19.43 -0.09 -14.86
N GLU A 49 18.28 -0.27 -15.50
CA GLU A 49 17.70 0.70 -16.44
C GLU A 49 17.41 2.04 -15.75
N LEU A 50 16.79 2.00 -14.57
CA LEU A 50 16.54 3.20 -13.74
C LEU A 50 17.84 3.94 -13.39
N LEU A 51 18.87 3.22 -12.91
CA LEU A 51 20.10 3.84 -12.41
C LEU A 51 21.02 4.37 -13.51
N LEU A 52 20.86 3.92 -14.76
CA LEU A 52 21.60 4.45 -15.91
C LEU A 52 20.89 5.59 -16.63
N ASP A 53 19.59 5.79 -16.39
CA ASP A 53 18.87 6.96 -16.87
C ASP A 53 19.08 8.11 -15.87
N PRO A 54 19.82 9.18 -16.23
CA PRO A 54 20.12 10.27 -15.30
C PRO A 54 18.88 11.00 -14.81
N VAL A 55 17.83 11.09 -15.64
CA VAL A 55 16.60 11.78 -15.30
C VAL A 55 15.79 10.93 -14.34
N ARG A 56 15.59 9.64 -14.65
CA ARG A 56 14.87 8.72 -13.76
C ARG A 56 15.60 8.50 -12.44
N ARG A 57 16.93 8.34 -12.47
CA ARG A 57 17.75 8.23 -11.25
C ARG A 57 17.58 9.47 -10.37
N LYS A 58 17.59 10.67 -10.95
CA LYS A 58 17.35 11.90 -10.19
C LYS A 58 15.96 11.92 -9.55
N VAL A 59 14.91 11.59 -10.32
CA VAL A 59 13.54 11.52 -9.77
C VAL A 59 13.45 10.50 -8.64
N PHE A 60 14.04 9.31 -8.82
CA PHE A 60 14.10 8.30 -7.77
C PHE A 60 14.89 8.80 -6.54
N ASP A 61 16.01 9.49 -6.75
CA ASP A 61 16.80 10.05 -5.66
C ASP A 61 16.02 11.12 -4.87
N ASP A 62 15.23 11.94 -5.56
CA ASP A 62 14.44 13.00 -4.92
C ASP A 62 13.19 12.43 -4.21
N THR A 63 12.57 11.37 -4.75
CA THR A 63 11.24 10.89 -4.30
C THR A 63 11.25 9.51 -3.64
N GLY A 64 12.29 8.72 -3.83
CA GLY A 64 12.35 7.30 -3.46
C GLY A 64 11.47 6.39 -4.32
N TYR A 65 10.91 6.90 -5.44
CA TYR A 65 9.90 6.23 -6.25
C TYR A 65 10.32 6.08 -7.72
N ASP A 66 9.96 4.92 -8.28
CA ASP A 66 9.92 4.70 -9.72
C ASP A 66 8.80 3.72 -10.07
N VAL A 67 8.01 4.07 -11.08
CA VAL A 67 6.80 3.33 -11.47
C VAL A 67 7.09 1.93 -12.00
N GLU A 68 8.23 1.71 -12.65
CA GLU A 68 8.55 0.41 -13.23
C GLU A 68 9.10 -0.56 -12.17
N LEU A 69 9.72 -0.02 -11.12
CA LEU A 69 10.33 -0.77 -10.03
C LEU A 69 9.40 -0.94 -8.81
N ALA A 70 8.32 -0.17 -8.72
CA ALA A 70 7.36 -0.23 -7.63
C ALA A 70 6.72 -1.63 -7.50
N ASP A 71 6.52 -2.06 -6.26
CA ASP A 71 5.74 -3.27 -5.96
C ASP A 71 4.26 -3.03 -6.36
N PRO A 72 3.53 -4.06 -6.83
CA PRO A 72 2.10 -3.93 -7.09
C PRO A 72 1.29 -3.30 -5.95
N VAL A 73 1.64 -3.59 -4.68
CA VAL A 73 0.98 -2.99 -3.52
C VAL A 73 1.32 -1.50 -3.38
N ASP A 74 2.57 -1.09 -3.65
CA ASP A 74 2.98 0.32 -3.67
C ASP A 74 2.17 1.09 -4.75
N LEU A 75 1.98 0.50 -5.93
CA LEU A 75 1.19 1.12 -7.01
C LEU A 75 -0.28 1.28 -6.62
N GLN A 76 -0.88 0.26 -5.99
CA GLN A 76 -2.27 0.36 -5.51
C GLN A 76 -2.40 1.41 -4.39
N ALA A 77 -1.42 1.50 -3.50
CA ALA A 77 -1.38 2.54 -2.47
C ALA A 77 -1.32 3.94 -3.07
N LEU A 78 -0.53 4.14 -4.14
CA LEU A 78 -0.47 5.41 -4.85
C LEU A 78 -1.79 5.80 -5.51
N ILE A 79 -2.53 4.85 -6.08
CA ILE A 79 -3.89 5.11 -6.61
C ILE A 79 -4.83 5.58 -5.49
N VAL A 80 -4.72 4.97 -4.31
CA VAL A 80 -5.49 5.39 -3.13
C VAL A 80 -5.10 6.80 -2.69
N ILE A 81 -3.80 7.11 -2.64
CA ILE A 81 -3.31 8.45 -2.30
C ILE A 81 -3.76 9.48 -3.34
N GLU A 82 -3.70 9.15 -4.63
CA GLU A 82 -4.15 10.02 -5.73
C GLU A 82 -5.62 10.40 -5.57
N LYS A 83 -6.49 9.45 -5.20
CA LYS A 83 -7.89 9.74 -4.88
C LYS A 83 -8.02 10.79 -3.75
N LEU A 84 -7.27 10.60 -2.67
CA LEU A 84 -7.28 11.52 -1.53
C LEU A 84 -6.70 12.90 -1.87
N VAL A 85 -5.65 12.94 -2.69
CA VAL A 85 -5.07 14.19 -3.21
C VAL A 85 -6.08 14.93 -4.09
N ASN A 86 -6.86 14.22 -4.91
CA ASN A 86 -7.93 14.83 -5.69
C ASN A 86 -9.02 15.42 -4.79
N GLU A 87 -9.41 14.72 -3.72
CA GLU A 87 -10.35 15.24 -2.72
C GLU A 87 -9.81 16.49 -2.01
N LEU A 88 -8.52 16.50 -1.64
CA LEU A 88 -7.84 17.68 -1.11
C LEU A 88 -7.81 18.84 -2.10
N THR A 89 -7.51 18.56 -3.37
CA THR A 89 -7.40 19.58 -4.42
C THR A 89 -8.73 20.29 -4.68
N LEU A 90 -9.84 19.59 -4.46
CA LEU A 90 -11.20 20.12 -4.62
C LEU A 90 -11.74 20.77 -3.33
N ASP A 91 -10.98 20.77 -2.24
CA ASP A 91 -11.38 21.37 -0.98
C ASP A 91 -11.20 22.90 -1.04
N GLU A 92 -12.28 23.65 -0.83
CA GLU A 92 -12.29 25.12 -0.94
C GLU A 92 -11.91 25.84 0.35
N ARG A 93 -11.63 25.11 1.45
CA ARG A 93 -11.20 25.73 2.71
C ARG A 93 -9.83 26.39 2.57
N GLU A 94 -9.60 27.47 3.33
CA GLU A 94 -8.34 28.21 3.28
C GLU A 94 -7.17 27.31 3.72
N PRO A 95 -6.05 27.26 2.97
CA PRO A 95 -4.84 26.57 3.42
C PRO A 95 -4.40 27.05 4.79
N GLY A 96 -3.93 26.14 5.64
CA GLY A 96 -3.59 26.46 7.03
C GLY A 96 -4.78 26.41 7.99
N SER A 97 -6.04 26.48 7.53
CA SER A 97 -7.22 26.43 8.44
C SER A 97 -7.56 25.03 8.97
N PHE A 98 -6.97 23.96 8.43
CA PHE A 98 -7.19 22.58 8.86
C PHE A 98 -6.01 21.68 8.48
N ASP A 99 -5.91 20.50 9.10
CA ASP A 99 -4.93 19.47 8.73
C ASP A 99 -5.52 18.50 7.68
N PRO A 100 -5.12 18.59 6.41
CA PRO A 100 -5.56 17.65 5.38
C PRO A 100 -4.99 16.24 5.53
N LEU A 101 -3.78 16.09 6.10
CA LEU A 101 -3.17 14.78 6.28
C LEU A 101 -3.86 13.98 7.38
N ALA A 102 -4.30 14.65 8.46
CA ALA A 102 -5.15 14.04 9.48
C ALA A 102 -6.44 13.50 8.84
N ARG A 103 -7.13 14.34 8.05
CA ARG A 103 -8.35 13.92 7.33
C ARG A 103 -8.11 12.73 6.41
N MET A 104 -7.05 12.76 5.59
CA MET A 104 -6.69 11.64 4.71
C MET A 104 -6.48 10.33 5.49
N ARG A 105 -5.82 10.40 6.65
CA ARG A 105 -5.59 9.23 7.53
C ARG A 105 -6.90 8.71 8.14
N ASP A 106 -7.82 9.61 8.51
CA ASP A 106 -9.13 9.24 9.04
C ASP A 106 -9.99 8.57 7.96
N ASP A 107 -10.03 9.12 6.75
CA ASP A 107 -10.75 8.56 5.61
C ASP A 107 -10.24 7.15 5.27
N LEU A 108 -8.91 6.98 5.21
CA LEU A 108 -8.29 5.65 5.04
C LEU A 108 -8.66 4.68 6.15
N SER A 109 -8.66 5.15 7.40
CA SER A 109 -8.99 4.33 8.56
C SER A 109 -10.46 3.87 8.53
N GLU A 110 -11.36 4.75 8.11
CA GLU A 110 -12.77 4.42 7.94
C GLU A 110 -12.99 3.43 6.80
N ASP A 111 -12.36 3.65 5.64
CA ASP A 111 -12.46 2.75 4.49
C ASP A 111 -11.92 1.34 4.82
N MET A 112 -10.79 1.25 5.52
CA MET A 112 -10.27 -0.04 6.00
C MET A 112 -11.24 -0.72 6.97
N ARG A 113 -11.87 0.03 7.87
CA ARG A 113 -12.88 -0.52 8.80
C ARG A 113 -14.07 -1.11 8.04
N LYS A 114 -14.61 -0.36 7.06
CA LYS A 114 -15.71 -0.81 6.19
C LYS A 114 -15.31 -2.04 5.38
N ALA A 115 -14.13 -2.04 4.78
CA ALA A 115 -13.61 -3.17 4.00
C ALA A 115 -13.42 -4.43 4.85
N ARG A 116 -12.83 -4.31 6.05
CA ARG A 116 -12.67 -5.44 6.99
C ARG A 116 -14.01 -6.00 7.44
N PHE A 117 -15.01 -5.14 7.68
CA PHE A 117 -16.37 -5.59 7.98
C PHE A 117 -16.99 -6.36 6.81
N SER A 118 -16.91 -5.81 5.59
CA SER A 118 -17.39 -6.48 4.37
C SER A 118 -16.75 -7.84 4.16
N LYS A 119 -15.42 -7.95 4.33
CA LYS A 119 -14.69 -9.22 4.27
C LYS A 119 -15.27 -10.25 5.24
N ARG A 120 -15.45 -9.89 6.51
CA ARG A 120 -16.02 -10.79 7.53
C ARG A 120 -17.43 -11.27 7.18
N GLU A 121 -18.26 -10.40 6.61
CA GLU A 121 -19.59 -10.78 6.14
C GLU A 121 -19.53 -11.78 4.97
N LEU A 122 -18.66 -11.53 3.99
CA LEU A 122 -18.43 -12.43 2.87
C LEU A 122 -17.95 -13.81 3.33
N GLU A 123 -17.00 -13.86 4.28
CA GLU A 123 -16.53 -15.11 4.89
C GLU A 123 -17.67 -15.89 5.55
N ARG A 124 -18.53 -15.21 6.32
CA ARG A 124 -19.73 -15.82 6.91
C ARG A 124 -20.69 -16.36 5.85
N HIS A 125 -20.83 -15.68 4.73
CA HIS A 125 -21.69 -16.13 3.63
C HIS A 125 -21.13 -17.36 2.93
N ALA A 126 -19.81 -17.39 2.65
CA ALA A 126 -19.14 -18.57 2.09
C ALA A 126 -19.30 -19.78 3.01
N ALA A 127 -18.99 -19.64 4.30
CA ALA A 127 -19.09 -20.71 5.29
C ALA A 127 -20.51 -21.30 5.38
N ARG A 128 -21.55 -20.46 5.32
CA ARG A 128 -22.95 -20.94 5.28
C ARG A 128 -23.23 -21.77 4.03
N ILE A 129 -22.76 -21.34 2.86
CA ILE A 129 -22.97 -22.06 1.60
C ILE A 129 -22.19 -23.38 1.59
N GLU A 130 -20.97 -23.39 2.10
CA GLU A 130 -20.17 -24.61 2.27
C GLU A 130 -20.87 -25.61 3.18
N HIS A 131 -21.43 -25.16 4.30
CA HIS A 131 -22.20 -26.04 5.18
C HIS A 131 -23.47 -26.60 4.50
N HIS A 132 -24.14 -25.82 3.65
CA HIS A 132 -25.23 -26.34 2.84
C HIS A 132 -24.76 -27.39 1.82
N LEU A 133 -23.58 -27.20 1.22
CA LEU A 133 -22.97 -28.16 0.28
C LEU A 133 -22.63 -29.48 0.96
N GLU A 134 -22.10 -29.46 2.19
CA GLU A 134 -21.78 -30.67 2.97
C GLU A 134 -23.02 -31.52 3.25
N ARG A 135 -24.17 -30.87 3.43
CA ARG A 135 -25.46 -31.51 3.72
C ARG A 135 -26.22 -31.94 2.46
N LEU A 136 -25.76 -31.54 1.27
CA LEU A 136 -26.43 -31.84 0.02
C LEU A 136 -26.02 -33.23 -0.47
N GLU A 137 -27.00 -34.13 -0.62
CA GLU A 137 -26.76 -35.45 -1.17
C GLU A 137 -26.40 -35.37 -2.65
N LYS A 138 -25.30 -36.02 -3.04
CA LYS A 138 -24.85 -36.06 -4.45
C LYS A 138 -25.81 -36.91 -5.27
N ARG A 139 -26.44 -36.31 -6.29
CA ARG A 139 -27.21 -37.07 -7.28
C ARG A 139 -26.26 -37.69 -8.33
N PRO A 140 -26.35 -39.01 -8.63
CA PRO A 140 -25.35 -39.70 -9.45
C PRO A 140 -25.20 -39.22 -10.90
N SER A 141 -26.26 -38.65 -11.51
CA SER A 141 -26.25 -38.29 -12.94
C SER A 141 -26.11 -36.78 -13.22
N THR A 142 -26.56 -35.90 -12.32
CA THR A 142 -26.55 -34.43 -12.54
C THR A 142 -26.55 -33.65 -11.21
N ASP A 143 -25.51 -32.87 -10.94
CA ASP A 143 -25.36 -32.02 -9.73
C ASP A 143 -25.37 -30.51 -10.08
N ILE A 144 -26.51 -30.03 -10.61
CA ILE A 144 -26.65 -28.61 -10.99
C ILE A 144 -26.58 -27.70 -9.75
N LEU A 145 -27.34 -28.03 -8.68
CA LEU A 145 -27.41 -27.18 -7.49
C LEU A 145 -26.07 -27.11 -6.77
N GLY A 146 -25.38 -28.24 -6.57
CA GLY A 146 -24.05 -28.24 -5.97
C GLY A 146 -23.03 -27.48 -6.83
N SER A 147 -23.12 -27.58 -8.16
CA SER A 147 -22.29 -26.78 -9.07
C SER A 147 -22.53 -25.27 -8.90
N MET A 148 -23.79 -24.83 -8.84
CA MET A 148 -24.15 -23.42 -8.63
C MET A 148 -23.64 -22.89 -7.28
N LEU A 149 -23.80 -23.66 -6.20
CA LEU A 149 -23.32 -23.26 -4.87
C LEU A 149 -21.79 -23.19 -4.83
N ARG A 150 -21.07 -24.14 -5.43
CA ARG A 150 -19.60 -24.09 -5.54
C ARG A 150 -19.13 -22.88 -6.36
N ALA A 151 -19.82 -22.56 -7.45
CA ALA A 151 -19.52 -21.36 -8.23
C ALA A 151 -19.74 -20.09 -7.40
N ARG A 152 -20.77 -20.05 -6.54
CA ARG A 152 -21.02 -18.93 -5.63
C ARG A 152 -19.92 -18.80 -4.56
N VAL A 153 -19.47 -19.90 -3.96
CA VAL A 153 -18.33 -19.90 -3.01
C VAL A 153 -17.10 -19.34 -3.70
N LYS A 154 -16.79 -19.79 -4.92
CA LYS A 154 -15.65 -19.28 -5.70
C LYS A 154 -15.76 -17.77 -5.96
N ALA A 155 -16.94 -17.27 -6.33
CA ALA A 155 -17.15 -15.85 -6.55
C ALA A 155 -16.97 -15.02 -5.26
N ILE A 156 -17.44 -15.53 -4.11
CA ILE A 156 -17.23 -14.90 -2.81
C ILE A 156 -15.74 -14.89 -2.46
N ALA A 157 -15.01 -15.98 -2.68
CA ALA A 157 -13.57 -16.05 -2.44
C ALA A 157 -12.80 -15.01 -3.27
N SER A 158 -13.16 -14.83 -4.54
CA SER A 158 -12.61 -13.75 -5.37
C SER A 158 -12.90 -12.36 -4.79
N ALA A 159 -14.14 -12.09 -4.37
CA ALA A 159 -14.50 -10.81 -3.75
C ALA A 159 -13.76 -10.55 -2.41
N ILE A 160 -13.51 -11.61 -1.62
CA ILE A 160 -12.68 -11.54 -0.41
C ILE A 160 -11.26 -11.14 -0.78
N SER A 161 -10.64 -11.82 -1.74
CA SER A 161 -9.28 -11.52 -2.20
C SER A 161 -9.14 -10.08 -2.72
N GLU A 162 -10.13 -9.58 -3.46
CA GLU A 162 -10.16 -8.18 -3.92
C GLU A 162 -10.29 -7.20 -2.74
N THR A 163 -11.11 -7.53 -1.75
CA THR A 163 -11.27 -6.72 -0.53
C THR A 163 -9.99 -6.68 0.30
N GLU A 164 -9.29 -7.81 0.41
CA GLU A 164 -7.98 -7.87 1.06
C GLU A 164 -6.92 -7.04 0.35
N ALA A 165 -6.90 -7.07 -0.99
CA ALA A 165 -5.99 -6.25 -1.78
C ALA A 165 -6.22 -4.75 -1.52
N LYS A 166 -7.49 -4.32 -1.44
CA LYS A 166 -7.85 -2.94 -1.08
C LYS A 166 -7.39 -2.57 0.32
N ILE A 167 -7.61 -3.45 1.31
CA ILE A 167 -7.14 -3.22 2.69
C ILE A 167 -5.62 -3.03 2.71
N LYS A 168 -4.86 -3.91 2.05
CA LYS A 168 -3.40 -3.80 1.97
C LYS A 168 -2.94 -2.51 1.29
N ALA A 169 -3.62 -2.10 0.23
CA ALA A 169 -3.33 -0.84 -0.45
C ALA A 169 -3.56 0.37 0.46
N SER A 170 -4.66 0.40 1.22
CA SER A 170 -4.93 1.47 2.19
C SER A 170 -3.95 1.47 3.36
N GLU A 171 -3.58 0.30 3.90
CA GLU A 171 -2.55 0.17 4.94
C GLU A 171 -1.22 0.74 4.45
N ARG A 172 -0.83 0.37 3.23
CA ARG A 172 0.39 0.87 2.60
C ARG A 172 0.33 2.37 2.30
N ALA A 173 -0.84 2.90 1.91
CA ALA A 173 -1.04 4.34 1.71
C ALA A 173 -0.82 5.11 3.02
N CYS A 174 -1.35 4.62 4.13
CA CYS A 174 -1.11 5.22 5.45
C CYS A 174 0.38 5.19 5.83
N GLU A 175 1.09 4.09 5.58
CA GLU A 175 2.54 4.03 5.80
C GLU A 175 3.30 5.09 5.00
N MET A 176 2.89 5.32 3.75
CA MET A 176 3.49 6.34 2.88
C MET A 176 3.20 7.75 3.38
N LEU A 177 2.02 8.00 3.95
CA LEU A 177 1.64 9.30 4.53
C LEU A 177 2.16 9.53 5.96
N TYR A 178 2.80 8.52 6.57
CA TYR A 178 3.14 8.54 7.99
C TYR A 178 4.16 9.62 8.37
N ASP A 179 5.22 9.78 7.56
CA ASP A 179 6.31 10.71 7.84
C ASP A 179 5.99 12.16 7.40
N TYR A 180 4.81 12.39 6.80
CA TYR A 180 4.35 13.73 6.42
C TYR A 180 3.64 14.42 7.59
N ALA A 181 3.85 15.72 7.73
CA ALA A 181 3.14 16.57 8.68
C ALA A 181 2.66 17.84 7.96
N TYR A 182 1.57 18.41 8.43
CA TYR A 182 1.00 19.65 7.92
C TYR A 182 0.90 20.66 9.05
N GLU A 183 1.28 21.90 8.77
CA GLU A 183 1.24 23.00 9.73
C GLU A 183 -0.12 23.71 9.60
N VAL A 184 -0.80 23.88 10.73
CA VAL A 184 -2.11 24.55 10.82
C VAL A 184 -1.88 25.92 11.46
N ASP A 185 -2.46 26.95 10.85
CA ASP A 185 -2.38 28.31 11.34
C ASP A 185 -3.23 28.44 12.60
N VAL A 186 -2.62 28.89 13.70
CA VAL A 186 -3.34 29.18 14.94
C VAL A 186 -3.94 30.58 14.82
N SER A 187 -5.27 30.70 14.75
CA SER A 187 -5.92 32.02 14.76
C SER A 187 -5.96 32.60 16.17
N GLU A 188 -5.31 33.76 16.39
CA GLU A 188 -5.53 34.59 17.58
C GLU A 188 -6.88 35.32 17.44
N ASN A 189 -7.75 35.22 18.45
CA ASN A 189 -8.99 36.03 18.48
C ASN A 189 -8.69 37.49 18.85
N GLU A 190 -9.54 38.42 18.39
CA GLU A 190 -9.40 39.89 18.58
C GLU A 190 -9.32 40.37 20.05
N ASP A 191 -9.60 39.51 21.03
CA ASP A 191 -9.51 39.82 22.47
C ASP A 191 -8.18 39.42 23.13
N GLY A 192 -7.22 38.87 22.38
CA GLY A 192 -5.93 38.40 22.92
C GLY A 192 -6.06 37.25 23.93
N LEU A 193 -7.26 36.66 24.05
CA LEU A 193 -7.47 35.38 24.74
C LEU A 193 -7.43 34.27 23.71
N LEU A 194 -6.47 33.36 23.90
CA LEU A 194 -6.47 32.04 23.28
C LEU A 194 -7.81 31.38 23.60
N THR A 195 -8.66 31.12 22.60
CA THR A 195 -9.67 30.08 22.78
C THR A 195 -8.91 28.77 22.90
N GLU A 196 -9.00 28.14 24.07
CA GLU A 196 -8.72 26.71 24.23
C GLU A 196 -9.76 25.89 23.46
N GLU A 197 -9.88 26.13 22.15
CA GLU A 197 -10.38 25.11 21.25
C GLU A 197 -9.13 24.38 20.77
N GLU A 198 -8.67 23.47 21.63
CA GLU A 198 -7.59 22.51 21.40
C GLU A 198 -6.53 22.99 20.40
N ALA A 199 -5.57 23.80 20.88
CA ALA A 199 -4.29 23.92 20.20
C ALA A 199 -3.70 22.50 20.14
N ALA A 200 -4.04 21.76 19.08
CA ALA A 200 -3.42 20.50 18.79
C ALA A 200 -1.91 20.82 18.76
N PRO A 201 -1.10 20.17 19.62
CA PRO A 201 0.32 20.42 19.61
C PRO A 201 0.76 20.25 18.17
N THR A 202 1.59 21.15 17.64
CA THR A 202 2.23 21.02 16.32
C THR A 202 2.55 19.54 16.14
N ILE A 203 1.77 18.82 15.32
CA ILE A 203 1.86 17.36 15.27
C ILE A 203 3.14 17.10 14.49
N SER A 204 4.26 17.15 15.22
CA SER A 204 5.54 16.67 14.76
C SER A 204 5.29 15.26 14.23
N ALA A 205 5.85 14.95 13.06
CA ALA A 205 5.70 13.64 12.46
C ALA A 205 5.89 12.56 13.55
N PRO A 206 4.90 11.67 13.75
CA PRO A 206 4.94 10.72 14.86
C PRO A 206 6.24 9.91 14.78
N ARG A 207 6.90 9.71 15.93
CA ARG A 207 8.16 8.94 15.94
C ARG A 207 7.85 7.55 15.39
N ARG A 208 8.77 6.92 14.64
CA ARG A 208 8.59 5.55 14.12
C ARG A 208 8.11 4.53 15.17
N GLU A 209 8.42 4.77 16.43
CA GLU A 209 8.05 3.98 17.61
C GLU A 209 6.56 4.12 17.99
N ASP A 210 5.93 5.25 17.64
CA ASP A 210 4.53 5.60 17.89
C ASP A 210 3.62 5.18 16.73
N ARG A 211 4.05 4.23 15.89
CA ARG A 211 3.22 3.73 14.77
C ARG A 211 1.95 3.09 15.33
N PRO A 212 0.75 3.52 14.88
CA PRO A 212 -0.49 2.88 15.28
C PRO A 212 -0.44 1.39 14.97
N LEU A 213 -1.00 0.55 15.84
CA LEU A 213 -0.93 -0.90 15.69
C LEU A 213 -1.37 -1.37 14.29
N TRP A 214 -2.38 -0.74 13.68
CA TRP A 214 -2.86 -1.09 12.34
C TRP A 214 -1.88 -0.77 11.18
N VAL A 215 -0.79 -0.04 11.45
CA VAL A 215 0.35 0.21 10.53
C VAL A 215 1.43 -0.89 10.67
N VAL A 216 1.35 -1.71 11.73
CA VAL A 216 2.26 -2.84 11.94
C VAL A 216 1.66 -4.07 11.23
N PRO A 217 2.42 -4.79 10.37
CA PRO A 217 1.93 -5.99 9.71
C PRO A 217 1.35 -6.98 10.74
N ALA A 218 0.19 -7.57 10.45
CA ALA A 218 -0.53 -8.45 11.38
C ALA A 218 0.33 -9.58 11.98
N THR A 219 1.39 -10.01 11.28
CA THR A 219 2.37 -11.01 11.74
C THR A 219 3.23 -10.56 12.93
N ALA A 220 3.23 -9.28 13.28
CA ALA A 220 3.96 -8.72 14.41
C ALA A 220 3.05 -8.30 15.59
N GLN A 221 1.73 -8.58 15.50
CA GLN A 221 0.76 -8.36 16.58
C GLN A 221 0.43 -9.64 17.38
N GLU A 222 0.99 -10.79 16.99
CA GLU A 222 0.91 -12.03 17.77
C GLU A 222 2.18 -12.17 18.62
N GLY A 223 2.14 -11.58 19.81
CA GLY A 223 3.17 -11.68 20.85
C GLY A 223 2.55 -11.55 22.23
#